data_AF-A0A7Y5ERJ6-F1
#
_entry.id   AF-A0A7Y5ERJ6-F1
#
_cell.length_a   1.000
_cell.length_b   1.000
_cell.length_c   1.000
_cell.angle_alpha   90.00
_cell.angle_beta   90.00
_cell.angle_gamma   90.00
#
_symmetry.space_group_name_H-M   'P 1'
#
loop_
_entity.id
_entity.type
_entity.pdbx_description
1 polymer ?
#
loop_
_entity_poly.entity_id
_entity_poly.type
_entity_poly.pdbx_seq_one_letter_code
_entity_poly.pdbx_strand_id
1 'polypeptide(L)'
;MRQTETFGDGQNPLFTIVQERDYWPDGCLKEPRVKRGTELLARYEFEYEASGNLAKIKRNGQTIALYGYDGAGRLMSQSSDVAGGSLGVTLERADDQSLGAVGRMRWTFFDDQSSQTLAEFDYTGFDGLGWYKDGSLRQAEETVGAETVQREFDYNPDGSLAYEERDGVPTAYQYQHGFLTQKGADVYSWNGNKLTAIDGPDKQWRFLYTANDERSAWYEFAGASGDVDGDGCVDDADLNLVLERYGQPCTGCPEDLNDDSVVDDLDLAIVLETFGLNAWQWQYDALGRVVSAQSCNGHYQCEYDPSSSD
;
A
#
# COMPACT_ATOMS: atom_id res chain seq x y z
N MET A 1 -26.23 -22.08 -10.13
CA MET A 1 -26.54 -20.63 -10.23
C MET A 1 -26.09 -20.12 -11.60
N ARG A 2 -26.82 -19.19 -12.24
CA ARG A 2 -26.44 -18.63 -13.56
C ARG A 2 -26.41 -17.11 -13.47
N GLN A 3 -25.29 -16.51 -13.83
CA GLN A 3 -25.10 -15.07 -14.00
C GLN A 3 -24.85 -14.78 -15.48
N THR A 4 -25.32 -13.64 -15.97
CA THR A 4 -25.22 -13.29 -17.39
C THR A 4 -24.92 -11.81 -17.50
N GLU A 5 -23.85 -11.50 -18.23
CA GLU A 5 -23.38 -10.14 -18.50
C GLU A 5 -23.40 -9.94 -20.01
N THR A 6 -23.98 -8.82 -20.45
CA THR A 6 -24.11 -8.52 -21.89
C THR A 6 -23.29 -7.29 -22.19
N PHE A 7 -22.35 -7.41 -23.12
CA PHE A 7 -21.44 -6.35 -23.50
C PHE A 7 -21.87 -5.77 -24.86
N GLY A 8 -22.11 -4.47 -24.89
CA GLY A 8 -22.59 -3.70 -26.04
C GLY A 8 -23.37 -2.47 -25.59
N ASP A 9 -23.76 -1.58 -26.51
CA ASP A 9 -24.80 -0.59 -26.17
C ASP A 9 -26.14 -1.33 -26.03
N GLY A 10 -27.03 -0.84 -25.16
CA GLY A 10 -28.31 -1.52 -24.87
C GLY A 10 -29.24 -1.78 -26.07
N GLN A 11 -28.91 -1.28 -27.27
CA GLN A 11 -29.59 -1.52 -28.54
C GLN A 11 -28.83 -2.51 -29.45
N ASN A 12 -27.50 -2.66 -29.31
CA ASN A 12 -26.65 -3.59 -30.06
C ASN A 12 -25.70 -4.38 -29.14
N PRO A 13 -26.17 -5.50 -28.55
CA PRO A 13 -25.30 -6.38 -27.78
C PRO A 13 -24.26 -7.05 -28.69
N LEU A 14 -22.97 -6.81 -28.43
CA LEU A 14 -21.85 -7.39 -29.18
C LEU A 14 -21.64 -8.87 -28.82
N PHE A 15 -21.69 -9.19 -27.53
CA PHE A 15 -21.65 -10.57 -27.04
C PHE A 15 -22.20 -10.68 -25.61
N THR A 16 -22.53 -11.90 -25.22
CA THR A 16 -23.00 -12.22 -23.87
C THR A 16 -22.03 -13.20 -23.21
N ILE A 17 -21.56 -12.86 -22.02
CA ILE A 17 -20.85 -13.79 -21.14
C ILE A 17 -21.85 -14.42 -20.17
N VAL A 18 -21.81 -15.75 -20.06
CA VAL A 18 -22.62 -16.51 -19.11
C VAL A 18 -21.69 -17.24 -18.16
N GLN A 19 -21.86 -16.98 -16.86
CA GLN A 19 -21.22 -17.77 -15.81
C GLN A 19 -22.25 -18.73 -15.22
N GLU A 20 -21.99 -20.03 -15.32
CA GLU A 20 -22.77 -21.08 -14.66
C GLU A 20 -21.95 -21.64 -13.50
N ARG A 21 -22.56 -21.84 -12.33
CA ARG A 21 -21.91 -22.39 -11.14
C ARG A 21 -22.68 -23.61 -10.64
N ASP A 22 -21.98 -24.73 -10.54
CA ASP A 22 -22.45 -25.95 -9.89
C ASP A 22 -21.81 -26.08 -8.51
N TYR A 23 -22.52 -26.66 -7.54
CA TYR A 23 -22.08 -26.83 -6.16
C TYR A 23 -22.23 -28.28 -5.71
N TRP A 24 -21.40 -28.71 -4.77
CA TRP A 24 -21.58 -29.95 -4.03
C TRP A 24 -22.71 -29.82 -2.99
N PRO A 25 -23.27 -30.94 -2.47
CA PRO A 25 -24.36 -30.90 -1.50
C PRO A 25 -24.05 -30.14 -0.20
N ASP A 26 -22.77 -30.00 0.15
CA ASP A 26 -22.27 -29.23 1.29
C ASP A 26 -22.12 -27.71 1.00
N GLY A 27 -22.45 -27.28 -0.22
CA GLY A 27 -22.37 -25.88 -0.64
C GLY A 27 -21.02 -25.45 -1.22
N CYS A 28 -20.04 -26.35 -1.28
CA CYS A 28 -18.75 -26.05 -1.90
C CYS A 28 -18.89 -25.90 -3.43
N LEU A 29 -18.20 -24.90 -4.01
CA LEU A 29 -18.23 -24.66 -5.45
C LEU A 29 -17.57 -25.83 -6.17
N LYS A 30 -18.27 -26.42 -7.14
CA LYS A 30 -17.83 -27.64 -7.83
C LYS A 30 -17.22 -27.32 -9.18
N GLU A 31 -18.01 -26.69 -10.05
CA GLU A 31 -17.65 -26.55 -11.46
C GLU A 31 -18.26 -25.29 -12.08
N PRO A 32 -17.56 -24.15 -12.00
CA PRO A 32 -17.96 -22.98 -12.76
C PRO A 32 -17.59 -23.11 -14.23
N ARG A 33 -18.49 -22.63 -15.10
CA ARG A 33 -18.29 -22.55 -16.55
C ARG A 33 -18.49 -21.12 -17.00
N VAL A 34 -17.57 -20.62 -17.80
CA VAL A 34 -17.65 -19.30 -18.45
C VAL A 34 -17.88 -19.54 -19.94
N LYS A 35 -18.96 -18.99 -20.48
CA LYS A 35 -19.35 -19.13 -21.89
C LYS A 35 -19.50 -17.78 -22.55
N ARG A 36 -19.22 -17.69 -23.85
CA ARG A 36 -19.62 -16.58 -24.73
C ARG A 36 -20.71 -17.07 -25.66
N GLY A 37 -21.96 -16.66 -25.43
CA GLY A 37 -23.10 -17.31 -26.08
C GLY A 37 -23.14 -18.82 -25.76
N THR A 38 -22.99 -19.67 -26.77
CA THR A 38 -22.90 -21.14 -26.62
C THR A 38 -21.46 -21.67 -26.57
N GLU A 39 -20.46 -20.84 -26.86
CA GLU A 39 -19.04 -21.20 -26.84
C GLU A 39 -18.54 -21.30 -25.40
N LEU A 40 -17.93 -22.43 -25.02
CA LEU A 40 -17.29 -22.57 -23.71
C LEU A 40 -15.90 -21.94 -23.75
N LEU A 41 -15.70 -20.86 -22.97
CA LEU A 41 -14.40 -20.19 -22.86
C LEU A 41 -13.51 -20.85 -21.81
N ALA A 42 -14.10 -21.25 -20.68
CA ALA A 42 -13.38 -21.92 -19.61
C ALA A 42 -14.32 -22.78 -18.77
N ARG A 43 -13.80 -23.92 -18.35
CA ARG A 43 -14.36 -24.78 -17.30
C ARG A 43 -13.37 -24.81 -16.15
N TYR A 44 -13.84 -24.52 -14.94
CA TYR A 44 -13.05 -24.68 -13.74
C TYR A 44 -13.54 -25.87 -12.95
N GLU A 45 -12.65 -26.55 -12.25
CA GLU A 45 -12.98 -27.67 -11.36
C GLU A 45 -12.24 -27.47 -10.04
N PHE A 46 -12.95 -27.60 -8.93
CA PHE A 46 -12.40 -27.47 -7.58
C PHE A 46 -12.47 -28.84 -6.91
N GLU A 47 -11.32 -29.33 -6.44
CA GLU A 47 -11.22 -30.56 -5.64
C GLU A 47 -10.86 -30.19 -4.21
N TYR A 48 -11.53 -30.83 -3.25
CA TYR A 48 -11.36 -30.60 -1.82
C TYR A 48 -10.85 -31.87 -1.15
N GLU A 49 -10.08 -31.71 -0.08
CA GLU A 49 -9.74 -32.80 0.84
C GLU A 49 -10.98 -33.26 1.62
N ALA A 50 -10.89 -34.42 2.28
CA ALA A 50 -11.97 -34.92 3.14
C ALA A 50 -12.29 -33.98 4.32
N SER A 51 -11.35 -33.12 4.70
CA SER A 51 -11.49 -32.06 5.71
C SER A 51 -12.29 -30.84 5.21
N GLY A 52 -12.59 -30.76 3.91
CA GLY A 52 -13.27 -29.62 3.28
C GLY A 52 -12.33 -28.51 2.79
N ASN A 53 -11.01 -28.66 2.99
CA ASN A 53 -10.02 -27.70 2.49
C ASN A 53 -9.85 -27.83 0.97
N LEU A 54 -9.71 -26.71 0.26
CA LEU A 54 -9.48 -26.70 -1.18
C LEU A 54 -8.11 -27.30 -1.50
N ALA A 55 -8.04 -28.40 -2.24
CA ALA A 55 -6.80 -29.10 -2.57
C ALA A 55 -6.25 -28.72 -3.95
N LYS A 56 -7.14 -28.48 -4.92
CA LYS A 56 -6.75 -28.31 -6.33
C LYS A 56 -7.77 -27.49 -7.10
N ILE A 57 -7.26 -26.66 -8.01
CA ILE A 57 -8.07 -26.01 -9.05
C ILE A 57 -7.59 -26.47 -10.41
N LYS A 58 -8.51 -26.84 -11.30
CA LYS A 58 -8.23 -27.11 -12.70
C LYS A 58 -8.94 -26.10 -13.59
N ARG A 59 -8.35 -25.81 -14.75
CA ARG A 59 -8.96 -25.09 -15.87
C ARG A 59 -8.92 -25.99 -17.10
N ASN A 60 -10.07 -26.28 -17.68
CA ASN A 60 -10.24 -27.15 -18.85
C ASN A 60 -9.54 -28.52 -18.67
N GLY A 61 -9.61 -29.08 -17.45
CA GLY A 61 -8.98 -30.35 -17.09
C GLY A 61 -7.50 -30.27 -16.71
N GLN A 62 -6.80 -29.18 -17.00
CA GLN A 62 -5.42 -28.94 -16.57
C GLN A 62 -5.40 -28.37 -15.14
N THR A 63 -4.61 -28.96 -14.24
CA THR A 63 -4.36 -28.38 -12.92
C THR A 63 -3.67 -27.03 -13.06
N ILE A 64 -4.25 -25.98 -12.48
CA ILE A 64 -3.67 -24.62 -12.49
C ILE A 64 -3.33 -24.12 -11.09
N ALA A 65 -3.76 -24.83 -10.03
CA ALA A 65 -3.34 -24.56 -8.67
C ALA A 65 -3.41 -25.80 -7.79
N LEU A 66 -2.48 -25.92 -6.85
CA LEU A 66 -2.44 -26.94 -5.80
C LEU A 66 -2.28 -26.28 -4.44
N TYR A 67 -2.83 -26.92 -3.42
CA TYR A 67 -2.79 -26.45 -2.04
C TYR A 67 -2.45 -27.62 -1.12
N GLY A 68 -1.63 -27.39 -0.11
CA GLY A 68 -1.31 -28.35 0.94
C GLY A 68 -1.49 -27.73 2.32
N TYR A 69 -1.93 -28.55 3.27
CA TYR A 69 -2.25 -28.11 4.64
C TYR A 69 -1.55 -28.97 5.68
N ASP A 70 -1.37 -28.44 6.89
CA ASP A 70 -1.00 -29.23 8.05
C ASP A 70 -2.21 -29.98 8.66
N GLY A 71 -1.97 -30.78 9.70
CA GLY A 71 -3.02 -31.55 10.38
C GLY A 71 -4.09 -30.70 11.08
N ALA A 72 -3.86 -29.40 11.27
CA ALA A 72 -4.83 -28.46 11.79
C ALA A 72 -5.62 -27.73 10.68
N GLY A 73 -5.37 -28.07 9.41
CA GLY A 73 -6.02 -27.46 8.27
C GLY A 73 -5.46 -26.10 7.87
N ARG A 74 -4.26 -25.73 8.32
CA ARG A 74 -3.62 -24.45 7.97
C ARG A 74 -2.74 -24.62 6.74
N LEU A 75 -2.74 -23.65 5.83
CA LEU A 75 -2.03 -23.71 4.55
C LEU A 75 -0.50 -23.80 4.71
N MET A 76 0.12 -24.86 4.20
CA MET A 76 1.57 -25.10 4.21
C MET A 76 2.21 -24.96 2.84
N SER A 77 1.44 -25.10 1.76
CA SER A 77 1.94 -24.85 0.42
C SER A 77 0.83 -24.43 -0.52
N GLN A 78 1.18 -23.61 -1.50
CA GLN A 78 0.34 -23.32 -2.66
C GLN A 78 1.23 -23.27 -3.90
N SER A 79 0.76 -23.79 -5.01
CA SER A 79 1.33 -23.50 -6.33
C SER A 79 0.25 -23.02 -7.29
N SER A 80 0.64 -22.22 -8.27
CA SER A 80 -0.24 -21.71 -9.32
C SER A 80 0.49 -21.60 -10.65
N ASP A 81 -0.15 -22.05 -11.71
CA ASP A 81 0.38 -21.94 -13.06
C ASP A 81 0.37 -20.48 -13.51
N VAL A 82 1.49 -20.04 -14.04
CA VAL A 82 1.71 -18.70 -14.58
C VAL A 82 2.35 -18.80 -15.96
N ALA A 83 2.51 -17.66 -16.65
CA ALA A 83 3.20 -17.70 -17.94
C ALA A 83 4.65 -18.18 -17.77
N GLY A 84 5.02 -19.24 -18.48
CA GLY A 84 6.39 -19.76 -18.48
C GLY A 84 6.74 -20.76 -17.37
N GLY A 85 5.80 -21.11 -16.48
CA GLY A 85 6.06 -22.05 -15.39
C GLY A 85 4.98 -22.04 -14.31
N SER A 86 5.37 -22.33 -13.07
CA SER A 86 4.49 -22.24 -11.91
C SER A 86 5.14 -21.40 -10.81
N LEU A 87 4.35 -20.58 -10.13
CA LEU A 87 4.74 -19.88 -8.91
C LEU A 87 4.28 -20.70 -7.71
N GLY A 88 5.21 -21.05 -6.82
CA GLY A 88 4.91 -21.73 -5.57
C GLY A 88 5.29 -20.93 -4.35
N VAL A 89 4.56 -21.16 -3.27
CA VAL A 89 4.90 -20.72 -1.92
C VAL A 89 4.87 -21.92 -0.98
N THR A 90 5.89 -22.04 -0.14
CA THR A 90 5.91 -22.97 0.99
C THR A 90 5.96 -22.20 2.30
N LEU A 91 5.18 -22.62 3.28
CA LEU A 91 5.09 -22.02 4.61
C LEU A 91 5.54 -23.04 5.65
N GLU A 92 6.26 -22.56 6.65
CA GLU A 92 6.61 -23.28 7.87
C GLU A 92 5.93 -22.59 9.06
N ARG A 93 5.87 -23.27 10.20
CA ARG A 93 5.23 -22.78 11.42
C ARG A 93 6.27 -22.56 12.51
N ALA A 94 6.07 -21.51 13.30
CA ALA A 94 6.84 -21.20 14.50
C ALA A 94 5.97 -21.36 15.75
N ASP A 95 5.13 -22.41 15.79
CA ASP A 95 4.18 -22.66 16.89
C ASP A 95 4.88 -22.85 18.25
N ASP A 96 6.17 -23.19 18.24
CA ASP A 96 7.04 -23.26 19.42
C ASP A 96 7.38 -21.87 19.98
N GLN A 97 7.44 -20.85 19.12
CA GLN A 97 7.61 -19.45 19.53
C GLN A 97 6.28 -18.84 19.95
N SER A 98 5.26 -18.88 19.09
CA SER A 98 3.90 -18.42 19.42
C SER A 98 2.84 -19.19 18.64
N LEU A 99 1.69 -19.42 19.26
CA LEU A 99 0.66 -20.33 18.75
C LEU A 99 0.01 -19.75 17.48
N GLY A 100 0.12 -20.45 16.35
CA GLY A 100 -0.34 -19.96 15.06
C GLY A 100 0.68 -19.13 14.29
N ALA A 101 1.88 -18.91 14.84
CA ALA A 101 2.91 -18.11 14.19
C ALA A 101 3.39 -18.74 12.88
N VAL A 102 3.58 -17.89 11.88
CA VAL A 102 4.28 -18.26 10.65
C VAL A 102 5.77 -18.26 10.97
N GLY A 103 6.47 -19.31 10.54
CA GLY A 103 7.93 -19.36 10.61
C GLY A 103 8.51 -18.79 9.32
N ARG A 104 8.87 -19.68 8.39
CA ARG A 104 9.45 -19.30 7.12
C ARG A 104 8.45 -19.36 5.97
N MET A 105 8.50 -18.39 5.08
CA MET A 105 7.75 -18.38 3.83
C MET A 105 8.72 -18.26 2.66
N ARG A 106 8.67 -19.20 1.72
CA ARG A 106 9.56 -19.21 0.55
C ARG A 106 8.74 -19.16 -0.73
N TRP A 107 9.02 -18.17 -1.56
CA TRP A 107 8.47 -18.03 -2.90
C TRP A 107 9.44 -18.58 -3.93
N THR A 108 8.96 -19.49 -4.77
CA THR A 108 9.79 -20.19 -5.75
C THR A 108 9.09 -20.21 -7.10
N PHE A 109 9.80 -19.79 -8.14
CA PHE A 109 9.38 -19.99 -9.51
C PHE A 109 9.96 -21.32 -10.03
N PHE A 110 9.12 -22.12 -10.67
CA PHE A 110 9.48 -23.40 -11.27
C PHE A 110 9.22 -23.32 -12.77
N ASP A 111 10.23 -23.63 -13.58
CA ASP A 111 10.06 -23.88 -15.00
C ASP A 111 10.46 -25.33 -15.35
N ASP A 112 10.42 -25.68 -16.63
CA ASP A 112 10.72 -27.04 -17.10
C ASP A 112 12.18 -27.47 -16.83
N GLN A 113 13.07 -26.53 -16.48
CA GLN A 113 14.52 -26.76 -16.39
C GLN A 113 15.11 -26.43 -15.02
N SER A 114 14.42 -25.65 -14.19
CA SER A 114 14.98 -25.02 -13.01
C SER A 114 13.93 -24.67 -11.95
N SER A 115 14.44 -24.40 -10.75
CA SER A 115 13.69 -23.89 -9.61
C SER A 115 14.47 -22.72 -9.04
N GLN A 116 13.86 -21.53 -9.00
CA GLN A 116 14.47 -20.31 -8.52
C GLN A 116 13.69 -19.74 -7.33
N THR A 117 14.35 -19.58 -6.19
CA THR A 117 13.77 -18.80 -5.08
C THR A 117 13.75 -17.33 -5.46
N LEU A 118 12.56 -16.71 -5.38
CA LEU A 118 12.35 -15.30 -5.66
C LEU A 118 12.43 -14.46 -4.40
N ALA A 119 11.87 -14.98 -3.31
CA ALA A 119 11.86 -14.33 -2.01
C ALA A 119 11.78 -15.36 -0.88
N GLU A 120 12.38 -15.02 0.26
CA GLU A 120 12.26 -15.77 1.52
C GLU A 120 11.97 -14.77 2.64
N PHE A 121 10.92 -15.03 3.40
CA PHE A 121 10.56 -14.26 4.58
C PHE A 121 10.69 -15.18 5.79
N ASP A 122 11.67 -14.92 6.63
CA ASP A 122 11.94 -15.69 7.83
C ASP A 122 11.48 -14.91 9.07
N TYR A 123 10.31 -15.30 9.59
CA TYR A 123 9.73 -14.76 10.82
C TYR A 123 10.10 -15.60 12.04
N THR A 124 11.02 -16.55 11.93
CA THR A 124 11.59 -17.24 13.11
C THR A 124 12.63 -16.38 13.82
N GLY A 125 13.12 -15.31 13.17
CA GLY A 125 14.10 -14.37 13.68
C GLY A 125 15.54 -14.91 13.61
N PHE A 126 16.52 -14.03 13.49
CA PHE A 126 17.94 -14.41 13.33
C PHE A 126 18.51 -15.16 14.53
N ASP A 127 18.00 -14.92 15.74
CA ASP A 127 18.37 -15.64 16.97
C ASP A 127 17.28 -16.62 17.45
N GLY A 128 16.32 -17.00 16.58
CA GLY A 128 15.15 -17.80 16.97
C GLY A 128 14.17 -17.02 17.86
N LEU A 129 14.22 -15.69 17.79
CA LEU A 129 13.42 -14.75 18.58
C LEU A 129 12.44 -13.98 17.71
N GLY A 130 11.85 -14.66 16.73
CA GLY A 130 10.93 -14.08 15.76
C GLY A 130 9.62 -13.59 16.38
N TRP A 131 9.10 -14.27 17.39
CA TRP A 131 7.80 -13.92 18.00
C TRP A 131 7.88 -13.75 19.53
N TYR A 132 7.14 -12.75 20.02
CA TYR A 132 6.75 -12.69 21.42
C TYR A 132 5.65 -13.72 21.73
N LYS A 133 5.54 -14.11 23.01
CA LYS A 133 4.57 -15.13 23.46
C LYS A 133 3.10 -14.71 23.33
N ASP A 134 2.85 -13.42 23.19
CA ASP A 134 1.53 -12.84 22.93
C ASP A 134 1.13 -12.92 21.43
N GLY A 135 2.04 -13.34 20.55
CA GLY A 135 1.81 -13.40 19.11
C GLY A 135 2.24 -12.16 18.34
N SER A 136 2.88 -11.18 18.99
CA SER A 136 3.46 -10.02 18.30
C SER A 136 4.80 -10.40 17.65
N LEU A 137 5.01 -9.99 16.40
CA LEU A 137 6.26 -10.24 15.66
C LEU A 137 7.37 -9.38 16.25
N ARG A 138 8.51 -9.98 16.60
CA ARG A 138 9.66 -9.32 17.22
C ARG A 138 10.82 -9.13 16.24
N GLN A 139 11.14 -10.14 15.45
CA GLN A 139 12.27 -10.13 14.51
C GLN A 139 11.89 -10.82 13.21
N ALA A 140 12.39 -10.30 12.10
CA ALA A 140 12.26 -10.95 10.80
C ALA A 140 13.48 -10.69 9.92
N GLU A 141 13.72 -11.61 9.00
CA GLU A 141 14.64 -11.43 7.87
C GLU A 141 13.87 -11.60 6.57
N GLU A 142 13.91 -10.59 5.70
CA GLU A 142 13.15 -10.54 4.45
C GLU A 142 14.12 -10.44 3.27
N THR A 143 14.25 -11.54 2.53
CA THR A 143 15.07 -11.62 1.32
C THR A 143 14.18 -11.52 0.07
N VAL A 144 14.45 -10.58 -0.81
CA VAL A 144 13.81 -10.47 -2.13
C VAL A 144 14.89 -10.34 -3.20
N GLY A 145 14.95 -11.31 -4.11
CA GLY A 145 16.05 -11.41 -5.07
C GLY A 145 17.39 -11.61 -4.35
N ALA A 146 18.29 -10.64 -4.45
CA ALA A 146 19.61 -10.66 -3.80
C ALA A 146 19.69 -9.78 -2.54
N GLU A 147 18.64 -8.99 -2.27
CA GLU A 147 18.60 -8.07 -1.13
C GLU A 147 17.99 -8.77 0.07
N THR A 148 18.63 -8.64 1.22
CA THR A 148 18.12 -9.12 2.52
C THR A 148 18.01 -7.95 3.47
N VAL A 149 16.86 -7.83 4.11
CA VAL A 149 16.58 -6.79 5.10
C VAL A 149 16.30 -7.46 6.44
N GLN A 150 16.96 -6.99 7.49
CA GLN A 150 16.65 -7.37 8.87
C GLN A 150 15.68 -6.36 9.49
N ARG A 151 14.69 -6.89 10.21
CA ARG A 151 13.64 -6.13 10.87
C ARG A 151 13.57 -6.48 12.33
N GLU A 152 13.45 -5.47 13.19
CA GLU A 152 13.09 -5.64 14.60
C GLU A 152 11.86 -4.81 14.95
N PHE A 153 11.08 -5.26 15.92
CA PHE A 153 9.85 -4.60 16.34
C PHE A 153 9.65 -4.71 17.85
N ASP A 154 9.28 -3.61 18.49
CA ASP A 154 8.77 -3.59 19.86
C ASP A 154 7.43 -2.86 19.95
N TYR A 155 6.64 -3.22 20.95
CA TYR A 155 5.27 -2.77 21.11
C TYR A 155 5.05 -2.17 22.50
N ASN A 156 4.13 -1.21 22.56
CA ASN A 156 3.60 -0.69 23.81
C ASN A 156 2.72 -1.75 24.49
N PRO A 157 2.43 -1.60 25.80
CA PRO A 157 1.57 -2.54 26.52
C PRO A 157 0.14 -2.68 25.97
N ASP A 158 -0.34 -1.72 25.18
CA ASP A 158 -1.63 -1.77 24.49
C ASP A 158 -1.59 -2.49 23.13
N GLY A 159 -0.40 -2.99 22.73
CA GLY A 159 -0.15 -3.68 21.47
C GLY A 159 0.17 -2.76 20.29
N SER A 160 0.17 -1.44 20.47
CA SER A 160 0.59 -0.51 19.42
C SER A 160 2.09 -0.62 19.17
N LEU A 161 2.51 -0.56 17.90
CA LEU A 161 3.93 -0.61 17.52
C LEU A 161 4.65 0.60 18.12
N ALA A 162 5.64 0.37 18.99
CA ALA A 162 6.41 1.42 19.66
C ALA A 162 7.73 1.71 18.94
N TYR A 163 8.28 0.72 18.25
CA TYR A 163 9.58 0.77 17.61
C TYR A 163 9.60 -0.20 16.43
N GLU A 164 10.21 0.22 15.33
CA GLU A 164 10.74 -0.72 14.34
C GLU A 164 12.18 -0.36 13.98
N GLU A 165 12.97 -1.35 13.62
CA GLU A 165 14.28 -1.17 13.03
C GLU A 165 14.32 -1.82 11.66
N ARG A 166 15.00 -1.18 10.71
CA ARG A 166 15.31 -1.76 9.42
C ARG A 166 16.80 -1.61 9.14
N ASP A 167 17.52 -2.73 9.06
CA ASP A 167 18.97 -2.76 8.80
C ASP A 167 19.78 -1.80 9.69
N GLY A 168 19.50 -1.78 11.00
CA GLY A 168 20.17 -0.86 11.94
C GLY A 168 19.60 0.55 11.96
N VAL A 169 18.59 0.87 11.16
CA VAL A 169 17.95 2.19 11.11
C VAL A 169 16.65 2.17 11.93
N PRO A 170 16.65 2.76 13.14
CA PRO A 170 15.48 2.76 14.01
C PRO A 170 14.44 3.79 13.59
N THR A 171 13.16 3.47 13.83
CA THR A 171 12.02 4.38 13.76
C THR A 171 11.16 4.18 15.01
N ALA A 172 11.04 5.23 15.82
CA ALA A 172 10.19 5.22 17.01
C ALA A 172 8.76 5.69 16.69
N TYR A 173 7.79 5.18 17.44
CA TYR A 173 6.38 5.47 17.28
C TYR A 173 5.80 5.94 18.62
N GLN A 174 5.02 7.04 18.60
CA GLN A 174 4.34 7.55 19.78
C GLN A 174 2.85 7.75 19.52
N TYR A 175 2.06 7.53 20.55
CA TYR A 175 0.59 7.62 20.48
C TYR A 175 0.03 8.42 21.64
N GLN A 176 -1.11 9.05 21.38
CA GLN A 176 -1.91 9.69 22.40
C GLN A 176 -3.37 9.30 22.21
N HIS A 177 -3.99 8.71 23.25
CA HIS A 177 -5.37 8.19 23.19
C HIS A 177 -5.63 7.23 22.02
N GLY A 178 -4.63 6.43 21.62
CA GLY A 178 -4.71 5.48 20.51
C GLY A 178 -4.45 6.08 19.12
N PHE A 179 -4.24 7.39 19.01
CA PHE A 179 -3.85 8.03 17.76
C PHE A 179 -2.34 8.14 17.66
N LEU A 180 -1.76 7.78 16.51
CA LEU A 180 -0.34 7.99 16.22
C LEU A 180 -0.06 9.50 16.21
N THR A 181 0.85 9.96 17.05
CA THR A 181 1.27 11.38 17.14
C THR A 181 2.68 11.61 16.63
N GLN A 182 3.52 10.57 16.58
CA GLN A 182 4.87 10.67 16.03
C GLN A 182 5.32 9.36 15.38
N LYS A 183 5.97 9.45 14.23
CA LYS A 183 6.73 8.35 13.58
C LYS A 183 8.10 8.88 13.17
N GLY A 184 9.16 8.49 13.86
CA GLY A 184 10.48 9.05 13.64
C GLY A 184 10.46 10.57 13.80
N ALA A 185 10.85 11.30 12.75
CA ALA A 185 10.80 12.76 12.71
C ALA A 185 9.41 13.33 12.37
N ASP A 186 8.49 12.51 11.87
CA ASP A 186 7.16 12.94 11.43
C ASP A 186 6.22 13.12 12.63
N VAL A 187 5.52 14.25 12.69
CA VAL A 187 4.52 14.59 13.72
C VAL A 187 3.13 14.56 13.10
N TYR A 188 2.19 13.92 13.78
CA TYR A 188 0.81 13.70 13.31
C TYR A 188 -0.15 14.46 14.22
N SER A 189 -0.88 15.42 13.65
CA SER A 189 -1.83 16.26 14.38
C SER A 189 -3.26 15.83 14.12
N TRP A 190 -4.07 15.77 15.18
CA TRP A 190 -5.45 15.29 15.13
C TRP A 190 -6.43 16.30 15.73
N ASN A 191 -7.64 16.35 15.17
CA ASN A 191 -8.80 16.99 15.78
C ASN A 191 -9.94 15.98 15.91
N GLY A 192 -10.13 15.43 17.11
CA GLY A 192 -10.99 14.26 17.31
C GLY A 192 -10.41 13.04 16.60
N ASN A 193 -11.20 12.39 15.75
CA ASN A 193 -10.77 11.25 14.93
C ASN A 193 -10.26 11.63 13.55
N LYS A 194 -10.03 12.92 13.29
CA LYS A 194 -9.58 13.44 12.00
C LYS A 194 -8.09 13.80 12.07
N LEU A 195 -7.28 13.14 11.26
CA LEU A 195 -5.89 13.57 11.03
C LEU A 195 -5.93 14.88 10.25
N THR A 196 -5.38 15.95 10.80
CA THR A 196 -5.40 17.29 10.20
C THR A 196 -4.06 17.70 9.62
N ALA A 197 -2.95 17.15 10.11
CA ALA A 197 -1.64 17.43 9.56
C ALA A 197 -0.63 16.28 9.77
N ILE A 198 0.34 16.20 8.87
CA ILE A 198 1.60 15.47 9.07
C ILE A 198 2.74 16.43 8.76
N ASP A 199 3.63 16.64 9.72
CA ASP A 199 4.80 17.52 9.58
C ASP A 199 6.07 16.69 9.76
N GLY A 200 6.92 16.62 8.73
CA GLY A 200 8.21 15.96 8.75
C GLY A 200 9.28 16.83 8.09
N PRO A 201 10.55 16.38 8.08
CA PRO A 201 11.65 17.13 7.48
C PRO A 201 11.48 17.42 5.98
N ASP A 202 10.75 16.55 5.28
CA ASP A 202 10.58 16.55 3.82
C ASP A 202 9.12 16.76 3.38
N LYS A 203 8.20 16.99 4.33
CA LYS A 203 6.77 17.07 4.04
C LYS A 203 6.01 17.88 5.06
N GLN A 204 5.04 18.66 4.60
CA GLN A 204 4.04 19.29 5.44
C GLN A 204 2.66 19.07 4.83
N TRP A 205 1.98 18.02 5.26
CA TRP A 205 0.67 17.67 4.74
C TRP A 205 -0.41 18.29 5.61
N ARG A 206 -1.48 18.79 4.97
CA ARG A 206 -2.66 19.33 5.66
C ARG A 206 -3.90 18.67 5.08
N PHE A 207 -4.79 18.21 5.95
CA PHE A 207 -6.02 17.51 5.59
C PHE A 207 -7.23 18.35 5.98
N LEU A 208 -8.06 18.67 4.99
CA LEU A 208 -9.32 19.39 5.17
C LEU A 208 -10.49 18.44 5.11
N TYR A 209 -11.54 18.81 5.83
CA TYR A 209 -12.77 18.03 5.92
C TYR A 209 -13.97 18.93 5.62
N THR A 210 -14.99 18.36 4.99
CA THR A 210 -16.29 19.02 4.84
C THR A 210 -16.97 19.17 6.22
N ALA A 211 -18.04 19.95 6.25
CA ALA A 211 -18.91 20.05 7.44
C ALA A 211 -19.58 18.71 7.82
N ASN A 212 -19.57 17.73 6.91
CA ASN A 212 -20.10 16.38 7.14
C ASN A 212 -18.98 15.37 7.50
N ASP A 213 -17.78 15.85 7.84
CA ASP A 213 -16.63 15.06 8.26
C ASP A 213 -15.98 14.17 7.18
N GLU A 214 -16.37 14.36 5.92
CA GLU A 214 -15.72 13.73 4.76
C GLU A 214 -14.40 14.45 4.46
N ARG A 215 -13.34 13.73 4.08
CA ARG A 215 -12.08 14.35 3.64
C ARG A 215 -12.36 15.13 2.35
N SER A 216 -12.25 16.46 2.39
CA SER A 216 -12.60 17.34 1.27
C SER A 216 -11.40 17.64 0.38
N ALA A 217 -10.22 17.72 0.98
CA ALA A 217 -8.96 17.93 0.28
C ALA A 217 -7.79 17.55 1.19
N TRP A 218 -6.63 17.33 0.59
CA TRP A 218 -5.39 17.61 1.27
C TRP A 218 -4.49 18.38 0.31
N TYR A 219 -3.60 19.17 0.89
CA TYR A 219 -2.53 19.82 0.17
C TYR A 219 -1.23 19.43 0.84
N GLU A 220 -0.26 19.05 0.02
CA GLU A 220 1.14 19.10 0.39
C GLU A 220 1.48 20.58 0.42
N PHE A 221 1.75 21.17 1.57
CA PHE A 221 2.88 22.09 1.56
C PHE A 221 4.04 21.17 1.24
N ALA A 222 4.40 21.12 -0.04
CA ALA A 222 5.80 20.95 -0.34
C ALA A 222 6.37 22.21 0.31
N GLY A 223 6.80 22.10 1.56
CA GLY A 223 7.78 23.01 2.14
C GLY A 223 9.07 22.80 1.37
N ALA A 224 9.00 23.02 0.06
CA ALA A 224 10.11 23.46 -0.70
C ALA A 224 10.47 24.73 0.04
N SER A 225 11.54 24.68 0.81
CA SER A 225 11.95 25.79 1.67
C SER A 225 12.05 27.11 0.91
N GLY A 226 11.96 27.12 -0.42
CA GLY A 226 11.83 28.28 -1.29
C GLY A 226 10.44 28.75 -1.73
N ASP A 227 9.31 28.22 -1.26
CA ASP A 227 7.96 28.78 -1.51
C ASP A 227 7.71 29.93 -0.52
N VAL A 228 8.06 31.15 -0.94
CA VAL A 228 8.14 32.36 -0.12
C VAL A 228 6.78 33.05 -0.04
N ASP A 229 5.97 32.99 -1.11
CA ASP A 229 4.66 33.63 -1.16
C ASP A 229 3.50 32.71 -0.69
N GLY A 230 3.78 31.42 -0.55
CA GLY A 230 2.87 30.42 -0.01
C GLY A 230 1.80 29.96 -0.99
N ASP A 231 2.00 30.17 -2.30
CA ASP A 231 1.08 29.75 -3.35
C ASP A 231 1.18 28.26 -3.70
N GLY A 232 2.17 27.57 -3.13
CA GLY A 232 2.44 26.15 -3.32
C GLY A 232 3.39 25.85 -4.47
N CYS A 233 4.08 26.84 -5.02
CA CYS A 233 5.03 26.71 -6.12
C CYS A 233 6.35 27.35 -5.69
N VAL A 234 7.47 26.84 -6.21
CA VAL A 234 8.73 27.57 -6.12
C VAL A 234 9.09 28.05 -7.50
N ASP A 235 8.83 29.31 -7.78
CA ASP A 235 9.05 29.91 -9.09
C ASP A 235 9.68 31.31 -9.01
N ASP A 236 9.58 32.07 -10.10
CA ASP A 236 10.18 33.38 -10.20
C ASP A 236 9.51 34.42 -9.30
N ALA A 237 8.28 34.20 -8.83
CA ALA A 237 7.64 35.02 -7.81
C ALA A 237 8.40 34.92 -6.47
N ASP A 238 8.72 33.72 -6.02
CA ASP A 238 9.47 33.49 -4.77
C ASP A 238 10.89 34.04 -4.83
N LEU A 239 11.56 33.78 -5.95
CA LEU A 239 12.90 34.30 -6.20
C LEU A 239 12.92 35.82 -6.15
N ASN A 240 11.90 36.49 -6.72
CA ASN A 240 11.82 37.94 -6.68
C ASN A 240 11.61 38.47 -5.26
N LEU A 241 10.81 37.81 -4.43
CA LEU A 241 10.59 38.23 -3.03
C LEU A 241 11.90 38.22 -2.22
N VAL A 242 12.70 37.17 -2.32
CA VAL A 242 14.03 37.10 -1.67
C VAL A 242 14.96 38.19 -2.22
N LEU A 243 15.00 38.39 -3.54
CA LEU A 243 15.86 39.41 -4.15
C LEU A 243 15.45 40.85 -3.80
N GLU A 244 14.17 41.13 -3.57
CA GLU A 244 13.67 42.45 -3.16
C GLU A 244 14.13 42.83 -1.74
N ARG A 245 14.39 41.84 -0.88
CA ARG A 245 14.83 42.03 0.51
C ARG A 245 16.29 41.68 0.76
N TYR A 246 17.03 41.29 -0.28
CA TYR A 246 18.42 40.88 -0.16
C TYR A 246 19.31 41.89 0.59
N GLY A 247 20.03 41.39 1.59
CA GLY A 247 20.91 42.16 2.46
C GLY A 247 20.21 42.94 3.57
N GLN A 248 18.89 42.76 3.78
CA GLN A 248 18.14 43.41 4.84
C GLN A 248 17.96 42.49 6.06
N PRO A 249 18.08 43.03 7.30
CA PRO A 249 17.73 42.28 8.49
C PRO A 249 16.21 42.07 8.56
N CYS A 250 15.77 40.86 8.87
CA CYS A 250 14.39 40.46 8.66
C CYS A 250 13.95 39.32 9.60
N THR A 251 13.82 39.60 10.90
CA THR A 251 13.40 38.58 11.87
C THR A 251 11.96 38.11 11.65
N GLY A 252 11.79 36.84 11.28
CA GLY A 252 10.50 36.16 11.14
C GLY A 252 9.69 36.59 9.92
N CYS A 253 10.37 37.09 8.88
CA CYS A 253 9.72 37.34 7.60
C CYS A 253 9.84 36.12 6.68
N PRO A 254 8.93 35.98 5.70
CA PRO A 254 8.95 34.84 4.77
C PRO A 254 10.22 34.74 3.92
N GLU A 255 10.95 35.85 3.72
CA GLU A 255 12.15 35.89 2.89
C GLU A 255 13.43 35.42 3.61
N ASP A 256 13.39 35.26 4.94
CA ASP A 256 14.46 34.70 5.80
C ASP A 256 14.16 33.20 6.01
N LEU A 257 14.65 32.37 5.10
CA LEU A 257 14.29 30.96 4.95
C LEU A 257 15.13 30.04 5.83
N ASN A 258 16.27 30.52 6.32
CA ASN A 258 17.14 29.80 7.24
C ASN A 258 17.00 30.24 8.71
N ASP A 259 16.11 31.20 9.00
CA ASP A 259 15.83 31.80 10.32
C ASP A 259 17.05 32.48 10.99
N ASP A 260 18.00 33.00 10.22
CA ASP A 260 19.21 33.66 10.76
C ASP A 260 19.05 35.18 11.01
N SER A 261 17.85 35.71 10.76
CA SER A 261 17.47 37.13 10.89
C SER A 261 18.03 38.07 9.82
N VAL A 262 18.61 37.55 8.73
CA VAL A 262 19.08 38.34 7.58
C VAL A 262 18.69 37.63 6.29
N VAL A 263 18.21 38.38 5.30
CA VAL A 263 17.99 37.81 3.95
C VAL A 263 19.30 37.85 3.16
N ASP A 264 19.94 36.71 2.90
CA ASP A 264 21.24 36.64 2.23
C ASP A 264 21.37 35.51 1.17
N ASP A 265 22.61 35.13 0.83
CA ASP A 265 22.88 34.11 -0.18
C ASP A 265 22.42 32.70 0.24
N LEU A 266 22.27 32.43 1.54
CA LEU A 266 21.73 31.16 2.04
C LEU A 266 20.23 31.04 1.74
N ASP A 267 19.45 32.11 1.92
CA ASP A 267 18.02 32.12 1.57
C ASP A 267 17.81 32.02 0.06
N LEU A 268 18.64 32.74 -0.70
CA LEU A 268 18.63 32.65 -2.16
C LEU A 268 18.97 31.23 -2.64
N ALA A 269 19.94 30.57 -2.00
CA ALA A 269 20.30 29.20 -2.34
C ALA A 269 19.14 28.24 -2.08
N ILE A 270 18.38 28.42 -1.00
CA ILE A 270 17.20 27.62 -0.69
C ILE A 270 16.15 27.71 -1.80
N VAL A 271 15.84 28.92 -2.30
CA VAL A 271 14.89 29.10 -3.42
C VAL A 271 15.43 28.44 -4.70
N LEU A 272 16.71 28.62 -5.02
CA LEU A 272 17.30 28.07 -6.24
C LEU A 272 17.44 26.54 -6.21
N GLU A 273 17.71 25.94 -5.04
CA GLU A 273 17.79 24.48 -4.87
C GLU A 273 16.42 23.81 -4.96
N THR A 274 15.36 24.55 -4.65
CA THR A 274 13.98 24.05 -4.66
C THR A 274 13.16 24.55 -5.86
N PHE A 275 13.78 25.29 -6.78
CA PHE A 275 13.12 25.91 -7.93
C PHE A 275 12.41 24.88 -8.84
N GLY A 276 11.15 25.12 -9.13
CA GLY A 276 10.28 24.26 -9.94
C GLY A 276 9.54 23.17 -9.16
N LEU A 277 9.70 23.10 -7.83
CA LEU A 277 8.86 22.25 -6.98
C LEU A 277 7.43 22.81 -6.89
N ASN A 278 6.45 21.92 -6.72
CA ASN A 278 5.03 22.29 -6.69
C ASN A 278 4.17 21.36 -5.83
N ALA A 279 3.25 21.98 -5.10
CA ALA A 279 2.20 21.36 -4.31
C ALA A 279 1.09 20.81 -5.20
N TRP A 280 0.67 19.58 -4.94
CA TRP A 280 -0.54 19.02 -5.54
C TRP A 280 -1.72 19.16 -4.58
N GLN A 281 -2.81 19.76 -5.07
CA GLN A 281 -4.11 19.83 -4.43
C GLN A 281 -4.99 18.70 -4.94
N TRP A 282 -5.40 17.80 -4.06
CA TRP A 282 -6.25 16.67 -4.41
C TRP A 282 -7.66 16.87 -3.87
N GLN A 283 -8.67 16.70 -4.72
CA GLN A 283 -10.08 16.74 -4.36
C GLN A 283 -10.67 15.34 -4.32
N TYR A 284 -11.61 15.13 -3.42
CA TYR A 284 -12.25 13.84 -3.19
C TYR A 284 -13.78 13.93 -3.31
N ASP A 285 -14.41 12.83 -3.70
CA ASP A 285 -15.85 12.66 -3.54
C ASP A 285 -16.22 12.25 -2.11
N ALA A 286 -17.53 12.17 -1.84
CA ALA A 286 -18.08 11.75 -0.55
C ALA A 286 -17.68 10.33 -0.10
N LEU A 287 -17.16 9.50 -1.01
CA LEU A 287 -16.67 8.15 -0.72
C LEU A 287 -15.15 8.13 -0.47
N GLY A 288 -14.49 9.29 -0.50
CA GLY A 288 -13.05 9.41 -0.27
C GLY A 288 -12.20 9.01 -1.48
N ARG A 289 -12.78 8.98 -2.70
CA ARG A 289 -12.06 8.71 -3.95
C ARG A 289 -11.57 10.01 -4.57
N VAL A 290 -10.37 10.01 -5.12
CA VAL A 290 -9.81 11.18 -5.84
C VAL A 290 -10.66 11.50 -7.07
N VAL A 291 -11.10 12.75 -7.21
CA VAL A 291 -11.84 13.24 -8.39
C VAL A 291 -11.03 14.22 -9.24
N SER A 292 -10.08 14.95 -8.64
CA SER A 292 -9.13 15.77 -9.38
C SER A 292 -7.87 16.03 -8.57
N ALA A 293 -6.77 16.31 -9.28
CA ALA A 293 -5.52 16.81 -8.73
C ALA A 293 -5.09 18.05 -9.51
N GLN A 294 -4.69 19.11 -8.84
CA GLN A 294 -4.26 20.37 -9.45
C GLN A 294 -2.92 20.80 -8.86
N SER A 295 -2.02 21.30 -9.69
CA SER A 295 -0.86 22.07 -9.28
C SER A 295 -0.61 23.19 -10.28
N CYS A 296 0.31 24.10 -9.97
CA CYS A 296 0.75 25.17 -10.87
C CYS A 296 1.25 24.69 -12.24
N ASN A 297 1.71 23.43 -12.35
CA ASN A 297 2.26 22.88 -13.59
C ASN A 297 1.35 21.84 -14.26
N GLY A 298 0.16 21.58 -13.72
CA GLY A 298 -0.72 20.57 -14.30
C GLY A 298 -2.08 20.45 -13.63
N HIS A 299 -3.07 20.09 -14.43
CA HIS A 299 -4.42 19.80 -13.96
C HIS A 299 -4.81 18.39 -14.43
N TYR A 300 -5.01 17.49 -13.48
CA TYR A 300 -5.52 16.14 -13.73
C TYR A 300 -6.96 16.06 -13.21
N GLN A 301 -7.92 15.89 -14.10
CA GLN A 301 -9.28 15.49 -13.74
C GLN A 301 -9.44 14.01 -14.02
N CYS A 302 -9.88 13.26 -13.01
CA CYS A 302 -10.33 11.91 -13.24
C CYS A 302 -11.73 12.01 -13.87
N GLU A 303 -11.83 11.82 -15.19
CA GLU A 303 -13.12 11.54 -15.83
C GLU A 303 -13.60 10.16 -15.35
N TYR A 304 -14.22 10.11 -14.18
CA TYR A 304 -15.00 8.94 -13.79
C TYR A 304 -16.40 9.12 -14.34
N ASP A 305 -16.76 8.31 -15.33
CA ASP A 305 -18.14 8.12 -15.76
C ASP A 305 -18.86 7.26 -14.71
N PRO A 306 -19.77 7.84 -13.90
CA PRO A 306 -20.49 7.09 -12.87
C PRO A 306 -21.51 6.10 -13.46
N SER A 307 -21.57 5.92 -14.78
CA SER A 307 -22.46 4.96 -15.45
C SER A 307 -21.87 3.56 -15.70
N SER A 308 -20.61 3.30 -15.38
CA SER A 308 -20.04 1.94 -15.43
C SER A 308 -20.05 1.26 -14.05
N SER A 309 -21.23 0.86 -13.61
CA SER A 309 -21.37 -0.20 -12.62
C SER A 309 -21.23 -1.56 -13.32
N ASP A 310 -20.13 -2.27 -13.06
CA ASP A 310 -20.00 -3.72 -13.29
C ASP A 310 -19.76 -4.43 -11.95
#